data_AF-A0A6L8UIB2-F1
#
_entry.id   AF-A0A6L8UIB2-F1
#
_cell.length_a   1.000
_cell.length_b   1.000
_cell.length_c   1.000
_cell.angle_alpha   90.00
_cell.angle_beta   90.00
_cell.angle_gamma   90.00
#
_symmetry.space_group_name_H-M   'P 1'
#
loop_
_entity.id
_entity.type
_entity.pdbx_description
1 polymer ?
#
loop_
_entity_poly.entity_id
_entity_poly.type
_entity_poly.pdbx_seq_one_letter_code
_entity_poly.pdbx_strand_id
1 'polypeptide(L)'
;MKKLILSLIGFTAFIFPLLAQVDYDQGENDEIPVENLILKKEQIPAAIVQAVTETFKSGKAFKWGKFPYVLEKYGWIVSKSAGDQKPDRYEAYIKADDGSEIYAIYNPDGTIVQSRIIRKNAELPHLVAEKLAKSKYAGWKIVGDREVIKYYNSPQDIEEHFRITVEKNGLKKTVSFRLNDKA
;
A
#
# COMPACT_ATOMS: atom_id res chain seq x y z
N MET A 1 22.26 51.37 -38.92
CA MET A 1 21.11 50.51 -38.59
C MET A 1 21.63 49.12 -38.24
N LYS A 2 21.73 48.80 -36.94
CA LYS A 2 22.20 47.50 -36.42
C LYS A 2 20.99 46.56 -36.29
N LYS A 3 21.01 45.41 -36.96
CA LYS A 3 20.02 44.34 -36.72
C LYS A 3 20.67 43.27 -35.84
N LEU A 4 20.18 43.18 -34.60
CA LEU A 4 20.43 42.05 -33.71
C LEU A 4 19.68 40.82 -34.26
N ILE A 5 20.40 39.72 -34.45
CA ILE A 5 19.79 38.39 -34.59
C ILE A 5 20.06 37.69 -33.26
N LEU A 6 19.04 37.69 -32.39
CA LEU A 6 19.01 36.81 -31.22
C LEU A 6 18.79 35.37 -31.71
N SER A 7 19.82 34.53 -31.58
CA SER A 7 19.68 33.09 -31.73
C SER A 7 19.07 32.53 -30.44
N LEU A 8 17.74 32.34 -30.45
CA LEU A 8 17.00 31.69 -29.39
C LEU A 8 17.12 30.18 -29.60
N ILE A 9 18.14 29.55 -29.01
CA ILE A 9 18.25 28.10 -28.95
C ILE A 9 17.18 27.61 -27.97
N GLY A 10 16.10 27.05 -28.52
CA GLY A 10 15.02 26.44 -27.76
C GLY A 10 15.51 25.23 -26.99
N PHE A 11 15.66 25.38 -25.67
CA PHE A 11 15.67 24.25 -24.75
C PHE A 11 14.26 23.66 -24.73
N THR A 12 14.04 22.63 -25.54
CA THR A 12 12.90 21.72 -25.35
C THR A 12 13.19 20.91 -24.10
N ALA A 13 12.73 21.40 -22.95
CA ALA A 13 12.66 20.61 -21.74
C ALA A 13 11.72 19.43 -22.03
N PHE A 14 12.29 18.23 -22.14
CA PHE A 14 11.54 16.98 -22.05
C PHE A 14 10.92 16.92 -20.65
N ILE A 15 9.68 17.42 -20.53
CA ILE A 15 8.83 17.13 -19.38
C ILE A 15 8.34 15.70 -19.61
N PHE A 16 9.17 14.72 -19.25
CA PHE A 16 8.65 13.37 -19.05
C PHE A 16 7.60 13.48 -17.95
N PRO A 17 6.34 13.06 -18.19
CA PRO A 17 5.41 12.92 -17.09
C PRO A 17 6.04 11.91 -16.13
N LEU A 18 6.45 12.39 -14.95
CA LEU A 18 6.80 11.57 -13.80
C LEU A 18 5.59 10.69 -13.51
N LEU A 19 5.58 9.49 -14.10
CA LEU A 19 4.51 8.53 -13.93
C LEU A 19 4.49 8.10 -12.47
N ALA A 20 3.61 8.74 -11.68
CA ALA A 20 2.98 8.23 -10.47
C ALA A 20 3.88 7.46 -9.49
N GLN A 21 5.12 7.91 -9.30
CA GLN A 21 5.95 7.40 -8.21
C GLN A 21 5.62 8.21 -6.96
N VAL A 22 4.78 7.64 -6.10
CA VAL A 22 4.55 8.20 -4.77
C VAL A 22 5.61 7.62 -3.85
N ASP A 23 6.62 8.42 -3.55
CA ASP A 23 7.56 8.11 -2.48
C ASP A 23 6.88 8.43 -1.15
N TYR A 24 6.31 7.41 -0.51
CA TYR A 24 5.99 7.50 0.91
C TYR A 24 7.28 7.27 1.70
N ASP A 25 8.14 8.29 1.72
CA ASP A 25 9.06 8.44 2.84
C ASP A 25 8.21 8.64 4.07
N GLN A 26 8.38 7.78 5.09
CA GLN A 26 7.73 7.99 6.38
C GLN A 26 8.04 9.41 6.83
N GLY A 27 7.04 10.29 6.82
CA GLY A 27 7.19 11.67 7.28
C GLY A 27 7.52 11.69 8.77
N GLU A 28 8.07 12.80 9.27
CA GLU A 28 8.31 12.97 10.72
C GLU A 28 7.04 12.83 11.59
N ASN A 29 5.86 12.83 10.95
CA ASN A 29 4.56 12.66 11.59
C ASN A 29 3.93 11.28 11.39
N ASP A 30 4.63 10.37 10.70
CA ASP A 30 4.16 9.02 10.42
C ASP A 30 4.48 8.12 11.62
N GLU A 31 3.45 7.63 12.30
CA GLU A 31 3.63 6.67 13.39
C GLU A 31 3.34 5.25 12.89
N ILE A 32 4.16 4.29 13.33
CA ILE A 32 3.84 2.87 13.20
C ILE A 32 2.68 2.61 14.18
N PRO A 33 1.51 2.18 13.72
CA PRO A 33 0.35 2.03 14.58
C PRO A 33 0.62 1.04 15.73
N VAL A 34 0.41 1.50 16.97
CA VAL A 34 0.45 0.65 18.17
C VAL A 34 -0.93 0.57 18.82
N GLU A 35 -1.28 -0.67 19.16
CA GLU A 35 -2.47 -1.22 19.84
C GLU A 35 -3.80 -1.36 19.06
N ASN A 36 -3.88 -2.50 18.36
CA ASN A 36 -5.13 -3.18 18.05
C ASN A 36 -5.88 -3.53 19.36
N LEU A 37 -7.15 -3.16 19.48
CA LEU A 37 -8.03 -3.81 20.45
C LEU A 37 -8.25 -5.25 19.98
N ILE A 38 -7.48 -6.20 20.51
CA ILE A 38 -7.62 -7.61 20.16
C ILE A 38 -9.00 -8.08 20.59
N LEU A 39 -9.75 -8.65 19.65
CA LEU A 39 -11.08 -9.17 19.86
C LEU A 39 -11.08 -10.69 19.75
N LYS A 40 -11.93 -11.34 20.56
CA LYS A 40 -12.30 -12.72 20.32
C LYS A 40 -13.23 -12.79 19.10
N LYS A 41 -13.24 -13.92 18.40
CA LYS A 41 -14.05 -14.11 17.19
C LYS A 41 -15.54 -13.87 17.45
N GLU A 42 -16.03 -14.21 18.64
CA GLU A 42 -17.45 -14.05 19.04
C GLU A 42 -17.85 -12.58 19.20
N GLN A 43 -16.88 -11.68 19.32
CA GLN A 43 -17.11 -10.23 19.40
C GLN A 43 -17.10 -9.56 18.02
N ILE A 44 -16.85 -10.33 16.95
CA ILE A 44 -16.81 -9.85 15.58
C ILE A 44 -18.21 -10.02 14.96
N PRO A 45 -18.77 -8.99 14.30
CA PRO A 45 -20.00 -9.11 13.55
C PRO A 45 -19.97 -10.30 12.58
N ALA A 46 -21.04 -11.09 12.56
CA ALA A 46 -21.13 -12.29 11.71
C ALA A 46 -20.88 -12.01 10.23
N ALA A 47 -21.34 -10.84 9.74
CA ALA A 47 -21.10 -10.38 8.36
C ALA A 47 -19.60 -10.29 8.02
N ILE A 48 -18.76 -9.86 8.97
CA ILE A 48 -17.31 -9.75 8.77
C ILE A 48 -16.65 -11.13 8.75
N VAL A 49 -17.07 -12.02 9.65
CA VAL A 49 -16.56 -13.41 9.69
C VAL A 49 -16.88 -14.12 8.37
N GLN A 50 -18.09 -13.93 7.85
CA GLN A 50 -18.52 -14.46 6.55
C GLN A 50 -17.69 -13.84 5.42
N ALA A 51 -17.60 -12.51 5.35
CA ALA A 51 -16.87 -11.80 4.31
C ALA A 51 -15.40 -12.22 4.24
N VAL A 52 -14.73 -12.39 5.39
CA VAL A 52 -13.35 -12.90 5.45
C VAL A 52 -13.25 -14.30 4.88
N THR A 53 -14.17 -15.19 5.24
CA THR A 53 -14.17 -16.60 4.80
C THR A 53 -14.40 -16.71 3.29
N GLU A 54 -15.28 -15.87 2.72
CA GLU A 54 -15.58 -15.85 1.29
C GLU A 54 -14.45 -15.22 0.47
N THR A 55 -13.86 -14.12 0.97
CA THR A 55 -12.79 -13.38 0.29
C THR A 55 -11.48 -14.16 0.30
N PHE A 56 -11.12 -14.75 1.44
CA PHE A 56 -9.85 -15.44 1.65
C PHE A 56 -10.08 -16.93 1.86
N LYS A 57 -10.47 -17.62 0.77
CA LYS A 57 -10.77 -19.06 0.77
C LYS A 57 -9.57 -19.93 1.18
N SER A 58 -8.36 -19.47 0.91
CA SER A 58 -7.10 -20.09 1.33
C SER A 58 -6.59 -19.40 2.59
N GLY A 59 -6.49 -20.14 3.69
CA GLY A 59 -6.03 -19.62 4.98
C GLY A 59 -7.11 -19.57 6.05
N LYS A 60 -6.65 -19.35 7.29
CA LYS A 60 -7.51 -19.23 8.47
C LYS A 60 -7.21 -17.91 9.16
N ALA A 61 -8.25 -17.13 9.42
CA ALA A 61 -8.13 -15.97 10.29
C ALA A 61 -7.78 -16.43 11.70
N PHE A 62 -6.63 -15.99 12.20
CA PHE A 62 -6.08 -16.43 13.49
C PHE A 62 -6.09 -15.33 14.55
N LYS A 63 -6.31 -14.07 14.15
CA LYS A 63 -6.45 -12.94 15.06
C LYS A 63 -7.41 -11.90 14.48
N TRP A 64 -8.14 -11.24 15.39
CA TRP A 64 -9.11 -10.20 15.07
C TRP A 64 -8.86 -8.98 15.96
N GLY A 65 -9.23 -7.81 15.47
CA GLY A 65 -9.24 -6.61 16.30
C GLY A 65 -10.11 -5.49 15.74
N LYS A 66 -10.27 -4.43 16.52
CA LYS A 66 -10.69 -3.14 15.95
C LYS A 66 -9.51 -2.50 15.23
N PHE A 67 -9.80 -1.84 14.13
CA PHE A 67 -8.85 -1.01 13.42
C PHE A 67 -9.03 0.44 13.90
N PRO A 68 -8.15 0.96 14.76
CA PRO A 68 -8.36 2.22 15.47
C PRO A 68 -7.91 3.46 14.70
N TYR A 69 -7.86 3.37 13.38
CA TYR A 69 -7.07 4.27 12.55
C TYR A 69 -7.87 4.77 11.34
N VAL A 70 -7.61 6.01 10.96
CA VAL A 70 -8.01 6.56 9.66
C VAL A 70 -6.96 6.15 8.65
N LEU A 71 -7.37 5.42 7.61
CA LEU A 71 -6.46 4.99 6.55
C LEU A 71 -6.02 6.21 5.70
N GLU A 72 -4.74 6.55 5.74
CA GLU A 72 -4.14 7.41 4.72
C GLU A 72 -3.81 6.62 3.46
N LYS A 73 -3.67 7.32 2.33
CA LYS A 73 -3.29 6.70 1.07
C LYS A 73 -1.89 6.09 1.23
N TYR A 74 -1.75 4.83 0.84
CA TYR A 74 -0.47 4.12 0.74
C TYR A 74 0.23 3.83 2.09
N GLY A 75 -0.50 3.32 3.09
CA GLY A 75 0.15 2.58 4.18
C GLY A 75 -0.78 2.12 5.30
N TRP A 76 -0.22 1.33 6.22
CA TRP A 76 -0.67 1.26 7.62
C TRP A 76 0.02 2.42 8.36
N ILE A 77 -0.07 3.62 7.79
CA ILE A 77 0.50 4.84 8.32
C ILE A 77 -0.67 5.71 8.68
N VAL A 78 -0.69 6.18 9.91
CA VAL A 78 -1.72 7.07 10.44
C VAL A 78 -1.10 8.42 10.72
N SER A 79 -1.80 9.47 10.30
CA SER A 79 -1.53 10.81 10.83
C SER A 79 -1.94 10.87 12.30
N LYS A 80 -1.10 11.50 13.13
CA LYS A 80 -1.38 11.83 14.55
C LYS A 80 -2.75 12.48 14.78
N SER A 81 -3.28 13.18 13.78
CA SER A 81 -4.60 13.82 13.84
C SER A 81 -5.79 12.85 13.80
N ALA A 82 -5.57 11.57 13.47
CA ALA A 82 -6.61 10.54 13.43
C ALA A 82 -7.05 10.04 14.82
N GLY A 83 -6.33 10.39 15.90
CA GLY A 83 -6.54 9.86 17.25
C GLY A 83 -7.92 10.16 17.88
N ASP A 84 -8.64 11.17 17.39
CA ASP A 84 -9.97 11.53 17.90
C ASP A 84 -11.11 10.71 17.27
N GLN A 85 -10.84 9.93 16.22
CA GLN A 85 -11.85 9.12 15.56
C GLN A 85 -12.03 7.78 16.27
N LYS A 86 -13.29 7.42 16.58
CA LYS A 86 -13.59 6.13 17.19
C LYS A 86 -13.28 4.99 16.20
N PRO A 87 -12.65 3.89 16.66
CA PRO A 87 -12.45 2.68 15.87
C PRO A 87 -13.78 2.03 15.43
N ASP A 88 -14.28 2.35 14.23
CA ASP A 88 -15.50 1.76 13.70
C ASP A 88 -15.23 0.52 12.83
N ARG A 89 -14.00 0.38 12.32
CA ARG A 89 -13.58 -0.73 11.47
C ARG A 89 -13.00 -1.92 12.23
N TYR A 90 -12.95 -3.05 11.55
CA TYR A 90 -12.43 -4.32 12.06
C TYR A 90 -11.28 -4.78 11.20
N GLU A 91 -10.25 -5.36 11.83
CA GLU A 91 -9.11 -5.96 11.13
C GLU A 91 -9.09 -7.47 11.37
N ALA A 92 -8.87 -8.21 10.28
CA ALA A 92 -8.64 -9.64 10.28
C ALA A 92 -7.18 -9.94 9.91
N TYR A 93 -6.55 -10.78 10.70
CA TYR A 93 -5.20 -11.29 10.50
C TYR A 93 -5.30 -12.74 10.05
N ILE A 94 -4.84 -13.01 8.85
CA ILE A 94 -5.02 -14.30 8.18
C ILE A 94 -3.65 -14.81 7.78
N LYS A 95 -3.40 -16.08 8.06
CA LYS A 95 -2.23 -16.79 7.56
C LYS A 95 -2.69 -17.65 6.40
N ALA A 96 -2.21 -17.34 5.20
CA ALA A 96 -2.50 -18.11 4.01
C ALA A 96 -1.72 -19.42 4.00
N ASP A 97 -2.18 -20.39 3.20
CA ASP A 97 -1.58 -21.72 3.12
C ASP A 97 -0.17 -21.69 2.51
N ASP A 98 0.13 -20.68 1.67
CA ASP A 98 1.46 -20.42 1.10
C ASP A 98 2.42 -19.73 2.09
N GLY A 99 1.98 -19.52 3.34
CA GLY A 99 2.75 -18.87 4.39
C GLY A 99 2.70 -17.34 4.34
N SER A 100 1.98 -16.74 3.40
CA SER A 100 1.76 -15.28 3.36
C SER A 100 0.95 -14.81 4.55
N GLU A 101 1.23 -13.58 4.98
CA GLU A 101 0.47 -12.89 6.03
C GLU A 101 -0.47 -11.88 5.38
N ILE A 102 -1.76 -11.96 5.72
CA ILE A 102 -2.78 -11.09 5.15
C ILE A 102 -3.43 -10.29 6.28
N TYR A 103 -3.54 -8.98 6.05
CA TYR A 103 -4.23 -8.02 6.88
C TYR A 103 -5.39 -7.49 6.06
N ALA A 104 -6.61 -7.57 6.58
CA ALA A 104 -7.79 -7.09 5.86
C ALA A 104 -8.68 -6.27 6.79
N ILE A 105 -9.10 -5.10 6.30
CA ILE A 105 -9.87 -4.12 7.05
C ILE A 105 -11.29 -4.09 6.49
N TYR A 106 -12.28 -4.17 7.37
CA TYR A 106 -13.69 -4.23 7.05
C TYR A 106 -14.49 -3.18 7.80
N ASN A 107 -15.55 -2.69 7.16
CA ASN A 107 -16.62 -1.97 7.84
C ASN A 107 -17.50 -2.94 8.66
N PRO A 108 -18.32 -2.44 9.61
CA PRO A 108 -19.23 -3.26 10.41
C PRO A 108 -20.19 -4.16 9.61
N ASP A 109 -20.52 -3.77 8.38
CA ASP A 109 -21.42 -4.50 7.47
C ASP A 109 -20.75 -5.65 6.71
N GLY A 110 -19.43 -5.85 6.89
CA GLY A 110 -18.66 -6.85 6.15
C GLY A 110 -18.09 -6.37 4.82
N THR A 111 -18.28 -5.11 4.43
CA THR A 111 -17.63 -4.57 3.23
C THR A 111 -16.13 -4.39 3.47
N ILE A 112 -15.31 -4.93 2.57
CA ILE A 112 -13.85 -4.79 2.63
C ILE A 112 -13.45 -3.38 2.20
N VAL A 113 -12.52 -2.78 2.95
CA VAL A 113 -12.00 -1.43 2.71
C VAL A 113 -10.60 -1.50 2.13
N GLN A 114 -9.74 -2.34 2.73
CA GLN A 114 -8.34 -2.46 2.35
C GLN A 114 -7.82 -3.85 2.70
N SER A 115 -6.86 -4.34 1.92
CA SER A 115 -6.09 -5.53 2.28
C SER A 115 -4.60 -5.36 1.98
N ARG A 116 -3.74 -5.98 2.78
CA ARG A 116 -2.31 -6.16 2.51
C ARG A 116 -1.94 -7.60 2.61
N ILE A 117 -1.23 -8.08 1.61
CA ILE A 117 -0.62 -9.40 1.58
C ILE A 117 0.88 -9.20 1.65
N ILE A 118 1.51 -9.73 2.69
CA ILE A 118 2.96 -9.73 2.86
C ILE A 118 3.49 -11.09 2.45
N ARG A 119 4.41 -11.10 1.48
CA ARG A 119 5.03 -12.31 0.94
C ARG A 119 6.55 -12.26 1.07
N LYS A 120 7.11 -13.32 1.64
CA LYS A 120 8.55 -13.54 1.66
C LYS A 120 9.00 -14.03 0.30
N ASN A 121 10.04 -13.43 -0.27
CA ASN A 121 10.65 -13.86 -1.54
C ASN A 121 9.69 -13.97 -2.74
N ALA A 122 8.53 -13.28 -2.73
CA ALA A 122 7.65 -13.27 -3.91
C ALA A 122 8.40 -12.74 -5.14
N GLU A 123 8.03 -13.16 -6.35
CA GLU A 123 8.64 -12.60 -7.56
C GLU A 123 8.23 -11.13 -7.77
N LEU A 124 9.02 -10.40 -8.57
CA LEU A 124 8.73 -8.99 -8.85
C LEU A 124 7.92 -8.96 -10.14
N PRO A 125 6.69 -8.42 -10.15
CA PRO A 125 5.94 -8.30 -11.39
C PRO A 125 6.75 -7.51 -12.43
N HIS A 126 6.73 -7.93 -13.69
CA HIS A 126 7.50 -7.30 -14.77
C HIS A 126 7.25 -5.79 -14.84
N LEU A 127 5.99 -5.35 -14.72
CA LEU A 127 5.62 -3.94 -14.71
C LEU A 127 6.30 -3.16 -13.59
N VAL A 128 6.42 -3.76 -12.40
CA VAL A 128 7.09 -3.13 -11.25
C VAL A 128 8.60 -3.06 -11.49
N ALA A 129 9.19 -4.12 -12.04
CA ALA A 129 10.61 -4.14 -12.39
C ALA A 129 10.94 -3.02 -13.40
N GLU A 130 10.11 -2.85 -14.42
CA GLU A 130 10.24 -1.79 -15.42
C GLU A 130 10.08 -0.40 -14.81
N LYS A 131 9.03 -0.17 -13.99
CA LYS A 131 8.81 1.11 -13.31
C LYS A 131 9.97 1.44 -12.35
N LEU A 132 10.48 0.45 -11.61
CA LEU A 132 11.64 0.63 -10.72
C LEU A 132 12.91 0.97 -11.51
N ALA A 133 13.16 0.32 -12.64
CA ALA A 133 14.33 0.60 -13.48
C ALA A 133 14.34 2.03 -14.07
N LYS A 134 13.16 2.62 -14.23
CA LYS A 134 12.97 4.01 -14.70
C LYS A 134 12.83 5.04 -13.58
N SER A 135 12.84 4.59 -12.32
CA SER A 135 12.63 5.42 -11.13
C SER A 135 13.93 6.06 -10.63
N LYS A 136 13.81 7.00 -9.67
CA LYS A 136 14.97 7.53 -8.93
C LYS A 136 15.71 6.46 -8.09
N TYR A 137 15.11 5.29 -7.91
CA TYR A 137 15.70 4.14 -7.22
C TYR A 137 16.30 3.10 -8.19
N ALA A 138 16.50 3.46 -9.45
CA ALA A 138 17.21 2.61 -10.40
C ALA A 138 18.57 2.15 -9.84
N GLY A 139 18.83 0.85 -9.92
CA GLY A 139 20.06 0.22 -9.39
C GLY A 139 20.12 0.05 -7.88
N TRP A 140 19.07 0.40 -7.13
CA TRP A 140 18.99 0.06 -5.70
C TRP A 140 18.65 -1.43 -5.53
N LYS A 141 19.18 -2.05 -4.48
CA LYS A 141 18.93 -3.47 -4.20
C LYS A 141 17.55 -3.62 -3.54
N ILE A 142 16.72 -4.53 -4.04
CA ILE A 142 15.47 -4.90 -3.37
C ILE A 142 15.80 -5.79 -2.17
N VAL A 143 15.23 -5.47 -1.01
CA VAL A 143 15.43 -6.17 0.26
C VAL A 143 14.09 -6.38 0.97
N GLY A 144 14.06 -7.33 1.91
CA GLY A 144 12.90 -7.59 2.76
C GLY A 144 11.72 -8.24 2.03
N ASP A 145 10.56 -8.19 2.69
CA ASP A 145 9.32 -8.76 2.19
C ASP A 145 8.67 -7.84 1.15
N ARG A 146 7.78 -8.42 0.36
CA ARG A 146 7.05 -7.72 -0.70
C ARG A 146 5.58 -7.68 -0.33
N GLU A 147 4.94 -6.55 -0.60
CA GLU A 147 3.57 -6.34 -0.19
C GLU A 147 2.69 -6.07 -1.42
N VAL A 148 1.51 -6.67 -1.44
CA VAL A 148 0.43 -6.27 -2.33
C VAL A 148 -0.64 -5.59 -1.49
N ILE A 149 -0.94 -4.33 -1.79
CA ILE A 149 -1.94 -3.54 -1.09
C ILE A 149 -3.09 -3.24 -2.04
N LYS A 150 -4.32 -3.53 -1.62
CA LYS A 150 -5.55 -3.25 -2.37
C LYS A 150 -6.42 -2.28 -1.59
N TYR A 151 -6.89 -1.25 -2.28
CA TYR A 151 -7.89 -0.29 -1.81
C TYR A 151 -9.19 -0.53 -2.56
N TYR A 152 -10.25 -0.81 -1.82
CA TYR A 152 -11.57 -1.13 -2.37
C TYR A 152 -12.44 0.14 -2.30
N ASN A 153 -12.31 1.02 -3.29
CA ASN A 153 -13.13 2.23 -3.37
C ASN A 153 -14.60 1.89 -3.66
N SER A 154 -14.81 0.83 -4.43
CA SER A 154 -16.10 0.15 -4.65
C SER A 154 -15.86 -1.29 -5.11
N PRO A 155 -16.88 -2.16 -5.17
CA PRO A 155 -16.69 -3.53 -5.66
C PRO A 155 -16.12 -3.62 -7.10
N GLN A 156 -16.29 -2.58 -7.92
CA GLN A 156 -15.78 -2.49 -9.29
C GLN A 156 -14.54 -1.59 -9.42
N ASP A 157 -14.12 -0.91 -8.35
CA ASP A 157 -12.99 0.00 -8.34
C ASP A 157 -11.99 -0.40 -7.26
N ILE A 158 -11.04 -1.25 -7.67
CA ILE A 158 -9.97 -1.74 -6.81
C ILE A 158 -8.66 -1.16 -7.30
N GLU A 159 -8.06 -0.31 -6.47
CA GLU A 159 -6.72 0.20 -6.71
C GLU A 159 -5.70 -0.75 -6.06
N GLU A 160 -4.74 -1.21 -6.85
CA GLU A 160 -3.76 -2.21 -6.42
C GLU A 160 -2.33 -1.66 -6.54
N HIS A 161 -1.56 -1.87 -5.48
CA HIS A 161 -0.18 -1.44 -5.33
C HIS A 161 0.72 -2.60 -4.99
N PHE A 162 1.90 -2.62 -5.60
CA PHE A 162 3.00 -3.48 -5.23
C PHE A 162 4.06 -2.66 -4.50
N ARG A 163 4.38 -3.06 -3.28
CA ARG A 163 5.32 -2.35 -2.43
C ARG A 163 6.54 -3.20 -2.14
N ILE A 164 7.69 -2.54 -2.22
CA ILE A 164 9.01 -3.14 -1.99
C ILE A 164 9.84 -2.22 -1.11
N THR A 165 10.78 -2.81 -0.38
CA THR A 165 11.86 -2.06 0.26
C THR A 165 13.10 -2.12 -0.63
N VAL A 166 13.72 -0.97 -0.88
CA VAL A 166 14.97 -0.84 -1.63
C VAL A 166 16.07 -0.27 -0.74
N GLU A 167 17.30 -0.68 -0.98
CA GLU A 167 18.47 -0.30 -0.19
C GLU A 167 19.64 0.11 -1.08
N LYS A 168 20.32 1.20 -0.69
CA LYS A 168 21.59 1.63 -1.27
C LYS A 168 22.44 2.28 -0.19
N ASN A 169 23.68 1.80 -0.02
CA ASN A 169 24.63 2.30 0.98
C ASN A 169 24.06 2.31 2.41
N GLY A 170 23.30 1.28 2.79
CA GLY A 170 22.65 1.17 4.10
C GLY A 170 21.38 2.01 4.29
N LEU A 171 21.05 2.92 3.36
CA LEU A 171 19.81 3.67 3.38
C LEU A 171 18.67 2.81 2.79
N LYS A 172 17.62 2.60 3.59
CA LYS A 172 16.41 1.87 3.17
C LYS A 172 15.27 2.82 2.84
N LYS A 173 14.51 2.48 1.80
CA LYS A 173 13.33 3.22 1.34
C LYS A 173 12.22 2.24 0.96
N THR A 174 11.00 2.54 1.33
CA THR A 174 9.82 1.75 0.94
C THR A 174 9.13 2.45 -0.21
N VAL A 175 8.91 1.74 -1.31
CA VAL A 175 8.40 2.30 -2.56
C VAL A 175 7.15 1.54 -2.98
N SER A 176 6.12 2.27 -3.38
CA SER A 176 4.83 1.71 -3.80
C SER A 176 4.62 1.98 -5.29
N PHE A 177 4.31 0.93 -6.04
CA PHE A 177 4.04 1.00 -7.48
C PHE A 177 2.61 0.59 -7.75
N ARG A 178 1.82 1.48 -8.37
CA ARG A 178 0.48 1.14 -8.83
C ARG A 178 0.54 0.09 -9.94
N LEU A 179 -0.19 -1.00 -9.79
CA LEU A 179 -0.25 -2.12 -10.74
C LEU A 179 -1.31 -1.91 -11.82
N ASN A 180 -2.39 -1.21 -11.51
CA ASN A 180 -3.48 -0.95 -12.44
C ASN A 180 -3.46 0.53 -12.83
N ASP A 181 -2.90 0.84 -14.00
CA ASP A 181 -3.10 2.14 -14.63
C ASP A 181 -4.50 2.08 -15.27
N LYS A 182 -5.52 2.70 -14.65
CA LYS A 182 -6.77 2.95 -15.37
C LYS A 182 -6.38 3.85 -16.55
N ALA A 183 -6.50 3.31 -17.76
CA ALA A 183 -6.28 4.03 -19.01
C ALA A 183 -7.23 5.23 -19.13
#